data_AF-A0A8J7PM46-F1
#
_entry.id   AF-A0A8J7PM46-F1
#
_cell.length_a   1.000
_cell.length_b   1.000
_cell.length_c   1.000
_cell.angle_alpha   90.00
_cell.angle_beta   90.00
_cell.angle_gamma   90.00
#
_symmetry.space_group_name_H-M   'P 1'
#
loop_
_entity.id
_entity.type
_entity.pdbx_description
1 polymer ?
#
loop_
_entity_poly.entity_id
_entity_poly.type
_entity_poly.pdbx_seq_one_letter_code
_entity_poly.pdbx_strand_id
1 'polypeptide(L)'
;MFTRHANSLEINVSDVRSPEELHELLYQAFEFPEYYGRNWDAFDECMRNVVAPRAIRVSGLMNMRFRMPKEAKLFVACLQDFVAKDTEHRIPLHVD
;
A
#
# COMPACT_ATOMS: atom_id res chain seq x y z
N MET A 1 4.82 -9.83 2.38
CA MET A 1 4.83 -10.49 1.05
C MET A 1 3.75 -9.84 0.18
N PHE A 2 3.89 -9.83 -1.15
CA PHE A 2 2.83 -9.36 -2.04
C PHE A 2 2.66 -10.31 -3.23
N THR A 3 1.53 -10.23 -3.91
CA THR A 3 1.27 -10.93 -5.17
C THR A 3 0.57 -9.99 -6.14
N ARG A 4 1.06 -9.95 -7.38
CA ARG A 4 0.41 -9.24 -8.49
C ARG A 4 -0.32 -10.24 -9.35
N HIS A 5 -1.59 -9.95 -9.62
CA HIS A 5 -2.37 -10.60 -10.65
C HIS A 5 -2.57 -9.62 -11.80
N ALA A 6 -3.08 -10.11 -12.93
CA ALA A 6 -3.36 -9.28 -14.11
C ALA A 6 -4.21 -8.04 -13.79
N ASN A 7 -5.08 -8.12 -12.77
CA ASN A 7 -6.02 -7.06 -12.41
C ASN A 7 -6.01 -6.68 -10.92
N SER A 8 -5.20 -7.30 -10.06
CA SER A 8 -5.27 -7.03 -8.62
C SER A 8 -3.91 -7.11 -7.94
N LEU A 9 -3.77 -6.34 -6.87
CA LEU A 9 -2.61 -6.34 -5.99
C LEU A 9 -3.01 -6.83 -4.61
N GLU A 10 -2.32 -7.86 -4.12
CA GLU A 10 -2.50 -8.39 -2.77
C GLU A 10 -1.23 -8.13 -1.96
N ILE A 11 -1.38 -7.53 -0.78
CA ILE A 11 -0.28 -7.14 0.12
C ILE A 11 -0.53 -7.74 1.49
N ASN A 12 0.35 -8.62 1.93
CA ASN A 12 0.35 -9.17 3.28
C ASN A 12 1.39 -8.47 4.16
N VAL A 13 0.90 -7.76 5.19
CA VAL A 13 1.69 -7.02 6.19
C VAL A 13 1.77 -7.73 7.54
N SER A 14 1.33 -8.99 7.66
CA SER A 14 1.31 -9.75 8.92
C SER A 14 2.68 -9.89 9.58
N ASP A 15 3.75 -9.94 8.78
CA ASP A 15 5.11 -10.14 9.27
C ASP A 15 5.95 -8.88 9.32
N VAL A 16 5.45 -7.74 8.80
CA VAL A 16 6.16 -6.46 8.80
C VAL A 16 6.32 -5.94 10.23
N ARG A 17 7.57 -5.64 10.62
CA ARG A 17 7.96 -5.26 11.99
C ARG A 17 8.54 -3.86 12.11
N SER A 18 8.86 -3.21 10.99
CA SER A 18 9.39 -1.86 11.01
C SER A 18 8.88 -1.00 9.83
N PRO A 19 8.95 0.34 9.95
CA PRO A 19 8.62 1.24 8.84
C PRO A 19 9.48 0.97 7.60
N GLU A 20 10.75 0.60 7.77
CA GLU A 20 11.66 0.28 6.67
C GLU A 20 11.22 -0.98 5.93
N GLU A 21 10.87 -2.05 6.65
CA GLU A 21 10.31 -3.27 6.06
C GLU A 21 9.00 -3.00 5.32
N LEU A 22 8.15 -2.12 5.87
CA LEU A 22 6.92 -1.70 5.20
C LEU A 22 7.23 -0.97 3.89
N HIS A 23 8.09 0.04 3.93
CA HIS A 23 8.40 0.83 2.74
C HIS A 23 9.12 0.01 1.67
N GLU A 24 9.96 -0.96 2.05
CA GLU A 24 10.56 -1.89 1.09
C GLU A 24 9.52 -2.82 0.47
N LEU A 25 8.56 -3.32 1.26
CA LEU A 25 7.43 -4.08 0.74
C LEU A 25 6.62 -3.25 -0.27
N LEU A 26 6.33 -2.00 0.04
CA LEU A 26 5.53 -1.11 -0.80
C LEU A 26 6.27 -0.71 -2.07
N TYR A 27 7.57 -0.42 -1.97
CA TYR A 27 8.45 -0.19 -3.12
C TYR A 27 8.33 -1.34 -4.13
N GLN A 28 8.50 -2.57 -3.63
CA GLN A 28 8.43 -3.75 -4.46
C GLN A 28 7.03 -4.07 -4.93
N ALA A 29 5.97 -3.75 -4.18
CA ALA A 29 4.55 -4.06 -4.46
C ALA A 29 3.84 -3.05 -5.38
N PHE A 30 4.30 -1.81 -5.44
CA PHE A 30 3.78 -0.79 -6.36
C PHE A 30 4.72 -0.47 -7.53
N GLU A 31 5.88 -1.13 -7.62
CA GLU A 31 6.91 -0.88 -8.66
C GLU A 31 7.34 0.59 -8.65
N PHE A 32 7.53 1.14 -7.45
CA PHE A 32 8.00 2.50 -7.31
C PHE A 32 9.40 2.66 -7.91
N PRO A 33 9.74 3.86 -8.39
CA PRO A 33 11.04 4.14 -9.00
C PRO A 33 12.17 4.10 -7.97
N GLU A 34 13.42 3.94 -8.43
CA GLU A 34 14.61 3.84 -7.57
C GLU A 34 14.80 5.02 -6.61
N TYR A 35 14.30 6.20 -6.99
CA TYR A 35 14.34 7.41 -6.15
C TYR A 35 13.29 7.44 -5.04
N TYR A 36 12.56 6.35 -4.81
CA TYR A 36 11.60 6.23 -3.71
C TYR A 36 12.27 6.41 -2.35
N GLY A 37 11.94 7.53 -1.68
CA GLY A 37 12.57 7.95 -0.42
C GLY A 37 12.20 7.16 0.83
N ARG A 38 11.42 6.07 0.71
CA ARG A 38 11.04 5.16 1.81
C ARG A 38 10.41 5.88 3.02
N ASN A 39 9.53 6.82 2.72
CA ASN A 39 8.73 7.56 3.70
C ASN A 39 7.33 7.85 3.13
N TRP A 40 6.44 8.39 3.96
CA TRP A 40 5.05 8.64 3.58
C TRP A 40 4.87 9.75 2.55
N ASP A 41 5.72 10.78 2.56
CA ASP A 41 5.67 11.85 1.55
C ASP A 41 6.03 11.30 0.17
N ALA A 42 7.13 10.53 0.09
CA ALA A 42 7.53 9.82 -1.12
C ALA A 42 6.48 8.79 -1.57
N PHE A 43 5.74 8.18 -0.64
CA PHE A 43 4.65 7.26 -0.97
C PHE A 43 3.52 8.00 -1.68
N ASP A 44 3.01 9.09 -1.12
CA ASP A 44 1.94 9.87 -1.75
C ASP A 44 2.36 10.40 -3.13
N GLU A 45 3.61 10.85 -3.29
CA GLU A 45 4.15 11.30 -4.57
C GLU A 45 4.21 10.18 -5.61
N CYS A 46 4.71 9.00 -5.24
CA CYS A 46 4.84 7.89 -6.18
C CYS A 46 3.48 7.32 -6.58
N MET A 47 2.53 7.22 -5.64
CA MET A 47 1.18 6.71 -5.91
C MET A 47 0.43 7.51 -6.99
N ARG A 48 0.71 8.81 -7.15
CA ARG A 48 0.10 9.64 -8.22
C ARG A 48 0.45 9.18 -9.63
N ASN A 49 1.53 8.43 -9.80
CA ASN A 49 2.03 7.97 -11.09
C ASN A 49 1.89 6.46 -11.29
N VAL A 50 1.31 5.74 -10.31
CA VAL A 50 1.09 4.30 -10.39
C VAL A 50 -0.04 4.02 -11.38
N VAL A 51 0.16 3.01 -12.24
CA VAL A 51 -0.94 2.41 -13.00
C VAL A 51 -1.83 1.65 -12.02
N ALA A 52 -3.04 2.17 -11.80
CA ALA A 52 -3.97 1.61 -10.82
C ALA A 52 -4.31 0.14 -11.11
N PRO A 53 -4.16 -0.77 -10.13
CA PRO A 53 -4.75 -2.10 -10.25
C PRO A 53 -6.29 -1.99 -10.17
N ARG A 54 -7.02 -2.96 -10.73
CA ARG A 54 -8.49 -2.98 -10.63
C ARG A 54 -9.00 -3.36 -9.24
N ALA A 55 -8.15 -3.86 -8.34
CA ALA A 55 -8.46 -4.10 -6.94
C ALA A 55 -7.20 -4.16 -6.08
N ILE A 56 -7.31 -3.74 -4.83
CA ILE A 56 -6.26 -3.84 -3.81
C ILE A 56 -6.80 -4.63 -2.61
N ARG A 57 -6.03 -5.63 -2.15
CA ARG A 57 -6.30 -6.39 -0.92
C ARG A 57 -5.13 -6.27 0.03
N VAL A 58 -5.41 -5.90 1.27
CA VAL A 58 -4.44 -5.84 2.37
C VAL A 58 -4.83 -6.86 3.43
N SER A 59 -3.89 -7.71 3.82
CA SER A 59 -4.06 -8.69 4.91
C SER A 59 -3.00 -8.55 6.00
N GLY A 60 -3.32 -9.02 7.20
CA GLY A 60 -2.45 -8.92 8.38
C GLY A 60 -2.42 -7.52 9.00
N LEU A 61 -3.35 -6.62 8.62
CA LEU A 61 -3.36 -5.25 9.11
C LEU A 61 -3.64 -5.20 10.61
N MET A 62 -4.50 -6.07 11.13
CA MET A 62 -4.75 -6.16 12.57
C MET A 62 -3.45 -6.34 13.38
N ASN A 63 -2.57 -7.26 12.96
CA ASN A 63 -1.26 -7.47 13.60
C ASN A 63 -0.35 -6.24 13.50
N MET A 64 -0.38 -5.57 12.35
CA MET A 64 0.36 -4.34 12.14
C MET A 64 -0.16 -3.20 13.02
N ARG A 65 -1.49 -3.06 13.21
CA ARG A 65 -2.10 -2.04 14.08
C ARG A 65 -1.66 -2.17 15.53
N PHE A 66 -1.46 -3.40 16.02
CA PHE A 66 -0.96 -3.62 17.38
C PHE A 66 0.52 -3.26 17.54
N ARG A 67 1.35 -3.54 16.53
CA ARG A 67 2.81 -3.32 16.61
C ARG A 67 3.24 -1.90 16.21
N MET A 68 2.60 -1.37 15.17
CA MET A 68 2.97 -0.15 14.45
C MET A 68 1.70 0.66 14.13
N PRO A 69 1.00 1.19 15.16
CA PRO A 69 -0.31 1.81 14.99
C PRO A 69 -0.29 3.03 14.08
N LYS A 70 0.80 3.81 14.11
CA LYS A 70 0.96 5.00 13.28
C LYS A 70 1.08 4.61 11.81
N GLU A 71 1.93 3.64 11.49
CA GLU A 71 2.21 3.19 10.14
C GLU A 71 1.00 2.48 9.54
N ALA A 72 0.29 1.65 10.33
CA ALA A 72 -0.95 1.03 9.88
C ALA A 72 -2.02 2.09 9.54
N LYS A 73 -2.14 3.15 10.34
CA LYS A 73 -3.07 4.26 10.07
C LYS A 73 -2.70 5.01 8.79
N LEU A 74 -1.43 5.38 8.62
CA LEU A 74 -0.97 6.13 7.45
C LEU A 74 -1.09 5.29 6.19
N PHE A 75 -0.76 4.00 6.25
CA PHE A 75 -0.90 3.10 5.11
C PHE A 75 -2.34 3.04 4.59
N VAL A 76 -3.30 2.81 5.49
CA VAL A 76 -4.72 2.77 5.12
C VAL A 76 -5.20 4.11 4.59
N ALA A 77 -4.81 5.22 5.22
CA ALA A 77 -5.21 6.55 4.76
C ALA A 77 -4.70 6.83 3.34
N CYS A 78 -3.42 6.55 3.05
CA CYS A 78 -2.87 6.76 1.72
C CYS A 78 -3.55 5.86 0.66
N LEU A 79 -3.87 4.61 0.99
CA LEU A 79 -4.62 3.74 0.07
C LEU A 79 -6.04 4.23 -0.17
N GLN A 80 -6.73 4.70 0.88
CA GLN A 80 -8.07 5.29 0.77
C GLN A 80 -8.05 6.54 -0.10
N ASP A 81 -7.07 7.43 0.08
CA ASP A 81 -6.90 8.62 -0.73
C ASP A 81 -6.60 8.28 -2.20
N PHE A 82 -5.78 7.25 -2.44
CA PHE A 82 -5.48 6.78 -3.79
C PHE A 82 -6.74 6.27 -4.50
N VAL A 83 -7.50 5.37 -3.87
CA VAL A 83 -8.72 4.80 -4.50
C VAL A 83 -9.84 5.82 -4.63
N ALA A 84 -9.91 6.82 -3.75
CA ALA A 84 -10.90 7.89 -3.83
C ALA A 84 -10.65 8.85 -5.00
N LYS A 85 -9.39 9.01 -5.43
CA LYS A 85 -9.01 9.85 -6.58
C LYS A 85 -9.40 9.20 -7.92
N ASP A 86 -9.47 7.87 -7.99
CA ASP A 86 -9.95 7.14 -9.18
C ASP A 86 -11.49 7.01 -9.17
N THR A 87 -12.14 8.09 -9.60
CA THR A 87 -13.60 8.20 -9.63
C THR A 87 -14.26 7.42 -10.78
N GLU A 88 -13.49 7.05 -11.82
CA GLU A 88 -14.01 6.42 -13.03
C GLU A 88 -14.02 4.88 -12.93
N HIS A 89 -12.95 4.28 -12.39
CA HIS A 89 -12.82 2.82 -12.29
C HIS A 89 -13.17 2.26 -10.91
N ARG A 90 -13.24 3.13 -9.90
CA ARG A 90 -13.64 2.83 -8.52
C ARG A 90 -12.95 1.57 -7.97
N ILE A 91 -11.65 1.69 -7.74
CA ILE A 91 -10.78 0.60 -7.26
C ILE A 91 -11.31 0.06 -5.92
N PRO A 92 -11.76 -1.21 -5.84
CA PRO A 92 -12.12 -1.82 -4.58
C PRO A 92 -10.90 -1.97 -3.68
N LEU A 93 -11.02 -1.47 -2.45
CA LEU A 93 -10.03 -1.63 -1.39
C LEU A 93 -10.61 -2.56 -0.32
N HIS A 94 -9.97 -3.71 -0.12
CA HIS A 94 -10.29 -4.62 0.97
C HIS A 94 -9.16 -4.62 1.99
N VAL A 95 -9.52 -4.47 3.26
CA VAL A 95 -8.60 -4.44 4.39
C VAL A 95 -9.22 -5.30 5.51
N ASP A 96 -8.42 -6.17 6.13
CA ASP A 96 -8.85 -7.04 7.24
C ASP A 96 -8.80 -6.41 8.63
#